data_AF-A0A4R2NEJ1-F1
#
_entry.id   AF-A0A4R2NEJ1-F1
#
_cell.length_a   1.000
_cell.length_b   1.000
_cell.length_c   1.000
_cell.angle_alpha   90.00
_cell.angle_beta   90.00
_cell.angle_gamma   90.00
#
_symmetry.space_group_name_H-M   'P 1'
#
loop_
_entity.id
_entity.type
_entity.pdbx_description
1 polymer ?
#
loop_
_entity_poly.entity_id
_entity_poly.type
_entity_poly.pdbx_seq_one_letter_code
_entity_poly.pdbx_strand_id
1 'polypeptide(L)' 'MSARICVLYVKNGIEHQSPWFACRARAKQAQAILQSKYGACVLYVD' A
#
# COMPACT_ATOMS: atom_id res chain seq x y z
N MET A 1 16.61 -12.27 -3.84
CA MET A 1 15.84 -11.35 -2.96
C MET A 1 14.41 -11.32 -3.47
N SER A 2 13.44 -11.72 -2.65
CA SER A 2 12.03 -11.60 -3.02
C SER A 2 11.60 -10.16 -2.78
N ALA A 3 11.26 -9.43 -3.84
CA ALA A 3 10.81 -8.05 -3.75
C ALA A 3 9.58 -7.96 -2.82
N ARG A 4 9.64 -7.11 -1.80
CA ARG A 4 8.53 -6.93 -0.85
C ARG A 4 7.76 -5.69 -1.26
N ILE A 5 6.44 -5.81 -1.35
CA ILE A 5 5.60 -4.71 -1.85
C ILE A 5 4.64 -4.30 -0.73
N CYS A 6 4.53 -3.02 -0.41
CA CYS A 6 3.51 -2.51 0.50
C CYS A 6 2.85 -1.24 -0.08
N VAL A 7 1.80 -0.77 0.57
CA VAL A 7 1.11 0.47 0.23
C VAL A 7 1.29 1.45 1.39
N LEU A 8 1.82 2.63 1.09
CA LEU A 8 1.88 3.76 2.02
C LEU A 8 0.66 4.65 1.77
N TYR A 9 0.01 5.09 2.83
CA TYR A 9 -1.21 5.91 2.76
C TYR A 9 -1.30 6.85 3.96
N VAL A 10 -1.98 7.98 3.80
CA VAL A 10 -2.18 8.96 4.88
C VAL A 10 -3.58 8.80 5.46
N LYS A 11 -3.68 8.71 6.79
CA LYS A 11 -4.96 8.71 7.52
C LYS A 11 -4.85 9.73 8.64
N ASN A 12 -5.77 10.69 8.67
CA ASN A 12 -5.79 11.76 9.68
C ASN A 12 -4.46 12.54 9.80
N GLY A 13 -3.76 12.75 8.68
CA GLY A 13 -2.46 13.43 8.66
C GLY A 13 -1.27 12.58 9.15
N ILE A 14 -1.49 11.30 9.44
CA ILE A 14 -0.44 10.37 9.86
C ILE A 14 -0.17 9.39 8.71
N GLU A 15 1.11 9.15 8.42
CA GLU A 15 1.53 8.13 7.46
C GLU A 15 1.35 6.74 8.05
N HIS A 16 0.74 5.86 7.26
CA HIS A 16 0.52 4.47 7.59
C HIS A 16 1.01 3.57 6.46
N GLN A 17 1.36 2.35 6.84
CA GLN A 17 1.84 1.32 5.94
C GLN A 17 0.92 0.09 6.02
N SER A 18 0.60 -0.49 4.87
CA SER A 18 -0.04 -1.81 4.80
C SER A 18 0.95 -2.94 5.13
N PRO A 19 0.47 -4.14 5.48
CA PRO A 19 1.32 -5.33 5.50
C PRO A 19 2.09 -5.51 4.19
N TRP A 20 3.24 -6.19 4.29
CA TRP A 20 4.00 -6.60 3.12
C TRP A 20 3.24 -7.67 2.34
N PHE A 21 3.16 -7.47 1.03
CA PHE A 21 2.59 -8.41 0.09
C PHE A 21 3.70 -9.15 -0.65
N ALA A 22 3.50 -10.46 -0.81
CA ALA A 22 4.40 -11.31 -1.60
C ALA A 22 4.18 -11.20 -3.12
N CYS A 23 3.09 -10.56 -3.56
CA CYS A 23 2.79 -10.40 -4.98
C CYS A 23 2.16 -9.05 -5.31
N ARG A 24 2.51 -8.53 -6.50
CA ARG A 24 2.08 -7.19 -6.96
C ARG A 24 0.57 -7.08 -7.15
N ALA A 25 -0.10 -8.17 -7.53
CA ALA A 25 -1.54 -8.18 -7.71
C ALA A 25 -2.29 -7.89 -6.40
N ARG A 26 -1.87 -8.51 -5.28
CA ARG A 26 -2.43 -8.24 -3.95
C ARG A 26 -2.15 -6.81 -3.49
N ALA A 27 -0.93 -6.32 -3.73
CA ALA A 27 -0.58 -4.95 -3.40
C ALA A 27 -1.43 -3.92 -4.17
N LYS A 28 -1.70 -4.16 -5.46
CA LYS A 28 -2.59 -3.31 -6.27
C LYS A 28 -4.05 -3.36 -5.78
N GLN A 29 -4.55 -4.53 -5.39
CA GLN A 29 -5.89 -4.65 -4.78
C GLN A 29 -5.97 -3.85 -3.48
N ALA A 30 -4.97 -3.97 -2.61
CA ALA A 30 -4.89 -3.19 -1.38
C ALA A 30 -4.79 -1.69 -1.68
N GLN A 31 -4.02 -1.29 -2.69
CA GLN A 31 -3.93 0.10 -3.12
C GLN A 31 -5.29 0.65 -3.54
N ALA A 32 -6.06 -0.07 -4.37
CA ALA A 32 -7.38 0.38 -4.78
C ALA A 32 -8.35 0.56 -3.60
N ILE A 33 -8.31 -0.36 -2.62
CA ILE A 33 -9.12 -0.28 -1.40
C ILE A 33 -8.70 0.93 -0.55
N LEU A 34 -7.39 1.11 -0.32
CA LEU A 34 -6.85 2.20 0.48
C LEU A 34 -7.05 3.56 -0.20
N GLN A 35 -6.93 3.62 -1.52
CA GLN A 35 -7.18 4.81 -2.32
C GLN A 35 -8.64 5.26 -2.20
N SER A 36 -9.57 4.32 -2.30
CA SER A 36 -11.00 4.61 -2.14
C SER A 36 -11.35 5.08 -0.73
N LYS A 37 -10.65 4.58 0.29
CA LYS A 37 -10.96 4.87 1.71
C LYS A 37 -10.24 6.10 2.27
N TYR A 38 -9.01 6.36 1.84
CA TYR A 38 -8.10 7.34 2.43
C TYR A 38 -7.57 8.37 1.41
N GLY A 39 -7.86 8.19 0.12
CA GLY A 39 -7.40 9.10 -0.93
C GLY A 39 -5.97 8.78 -1.39
N ALA A 40 -5.03 9.67 -1.13
CA ALA A 40 -3.67 9.53 -1.64
C ALA A 40 -2.95 8.31 -1.02
N CYS A 41 -2.45 7.42 -1.89
CA CYS A 41 -1.62 6.28 -1.49
C CYS A 41 -0.63 5.91 -2.60
N VAL A 42 0.49 5.30 -2.20
CA VAL A 42 1.58 4.92 -3.11
C VAL A 42 2.02 3.48 -2.87
N LEU A 43 2.44 2.81 -3.94
CA LEU A 43 3.08 1.49 -3.85
C LEU A 43 4.56 1.67 -3.57
N TYR A 44 5.05 1.03 -2.51
CA TYR A 44 6.47 0.95 -2.17
C TYR A 44 6.97 -0.47 -2.46
N VAL A 45 8.16 -0.57 -3.05
CA VAL A 45 8.82 -1.83 -3.39
C VAL A 45 10.24 -1.79 -2.82
N ASP A 46 10.55 -2.77 -1.97
CA ASP A 46 11.89 -3.04 -1.41
C ASP A 46 12.63 -4.08 -2.26
#